data_AF-A0A8T8WHQ2-F1
#
_entry.id   AF-A0A8T8WHQ2-F1
#
_cell.length_a   1.000
_cell.length_b   1.000
_cell.length_c   1.000
_cell.angle_alpha   90.00
_cell.angle_beta   90.00
_cell.angle_gamma   90.00
#
_symmetry.space_group_name_H-M   'P 1'
#
loop_
_entity.id
_entity.type
_entity.pdbx_description
1 polymer ?
#
loop_
_entity_poly.entity_id
_entity_poly.type
_entity_poly.pdbx_seq_one_letter_code
_entity_poly.pdbx_strand_id
1 'polypeptide(L)'
;MTTAASTTLTERQIEVLELREQGQTQQEVADRLGTTDSNISAIERAAEQNIKKARRTLELVRTIRSPIQFSVSPGTSFDELVASVYSHADEAGVKIAHCRPELYTHLYGVLEECTDQNELKTNIDVGITNEGEVRVFTEDF
;
A
#
# COMPACT_ATOMS: atom_id res chain seq x y z
N MET A 1 -9.48 -9.44 -13.68
CA MET A 1 -8.31 -10.32 -13.56
C MET A 1 -7.09 -9.54 -14.03
N THR A 2 -6.09 -9.37 -13.18
CA THR A 2 -4.81 -8.76 -13.54
C THR A 2 -4.08 -9.70 -14.49
N THR A 3 -3.55 -9.19 -15.59
CA THR A 3 -2.84 -10.01 -16.60
C THR A 3 -1.34 -9.75 -16.53
N ALA A 4 -0.52 -10.67 -17.03
CA ALA A 4 0.94 -10.50 -17.08
C ALA A 4 1.34 -9.14 -17.69
N ALA A 5 0.68 -8.76 -18.79
CA ALA A 5 0.91 -7.51 -19.52
C ALA A 5 0.66 -6.23 -18.70
N SER A 6 -0.11 -6.32 -17.61
CA SER A 6 -0.37 -5.19 -16.71
C SER A 6 0.61 -5.08 -15.53
N THR A 7 1.63 -5.94 -15.49
CA THR A 7 2.61 -5.99 -14.40
C THR A 7 4.04 -6.01 -14.94
N THR A 8 5.02 -5.90 -14.03
CA THR A 8 6.44 -6.08 -14.36
C THR A 8 6.87 -7.55 -14.38
N LEU A 9 5.97 -8.50 -14.09
CA LEU A 9 6.27 -9.92 -14.09
C LEU A 9 6.13 -10.51 -15.49
N THR A 10 7.02 -11.44 -15.83
CA THR A 10 6.92 -12.21 -17.06
C THR A 10 5.87 -13.32 -16.90
N GLU A 11 5.32 -13.81 -18.02
CA GLU A 11 4.40 -14.96 -18.00
C GLU A 11 5.02 -16.16 -17.29
N ARG A 12 6.31 -16.43 -17.53
CA ARG A 12 7.03 -17.52 -16.86
C ARG A 12 7.19 -17.31 -15.36
N GLN A 13 7.38 -16.07 -14.90
CA GLN A 13 7.41 -15.77 -13.46
C GLN A 13 6.06 -16.01 -12.81
N ILE A 14 4.97 -15.61 -13.48
CA ILE A 14 3.61 -15.83 -13.00
C ILE A 14 3.30 -17.32 -12.92
N GLU A 15 3.59 -18.08 -13.98
CA GLU A 15 3.40 -19.53 -14.00
C GLU A 15 4.14 -20.22 -12.85
N VAL A 16 5.40 -19.84 -12.59
CA VAL A 16 6.16 -20.36 -11.44
C VAL A 16 5.50 -19.99 -10.11
N LEU A 17 5.09 -18.73 -9.91
CA LEU A 17 4.43 -18.31 -8.67
C LEU A 17 3.10 -19.06 -8.44
N GLU A 18 2.28 -19.24 -9.48
CA GLU A 18 1.00 -19.97 -9.38
C GLU A 18 1.20 -21.43 -8.95
N LEU A 19 2.21 -22.11 -9.50
CA LEU A 19 2.53 -23.49 -9.12
C LEU A 19 3.06 -23.60 -7.69
N ARG A 20 3.81 -22.58 -7.25
CA ARG A 20 4.34 -22.51 -5.88
C ARG A 20 3.24 -22.25 -4.86
N GLU A 21 2.27 -21.39 -5.17
CA GLU A 21 1.06 -21.19 -4.34
C GLU A 21 0.20 -22.47 -4.23
N GLN A 22 0.25 -23.35 -5.24
CA GLN A 22 -0.37 -24.68 -5.18
C GLN A 22 0.42 -25.69 -4.32
N GLY A 23 1.54 -25.27 -3.72
CA GLY A 23 2.37 -26.10 -2.82
C GLY A 23 3.42 -26.97 -3.51
N GLN A 24 3.60 -26.87 -4.84
CA GLN A 24 4.60 -27.66 -5.57
C GLN A 24 6.01 -27.20 -5.22
N THR A 25 6.94 -28.11 -4.98
CA THR A 25 8.38 -27.84 -4.77
C THR A 25 9.05 -27.29 -6.04
N GLN A 26 10.21 -26.64 -5.90
CA GLN A 26 10.98 -26.16 -7.07
C GLN A 26 11.33 -27.30 -8.04
N GLN A 27 11.60 -28.51 -7.54
CA GLN A 27 11.87 -29.67 -8.37
C GLN A 27 10.62 -30.10 -9.16
N GLU A 28 9.46 -30.19 -8.52
CA GLU A 28 8.20 -30.56 -9.21
C GLU A 28 7.82 -29.52 -10.27
N VAL A 29 8.02 -28.23 -9.99
CA VAL A 29 7.84 -27.16 -10.97
C VAL A 29 8.84 -27.29 -12.12
N ALA A 30 10.10 -27.61 -11.82
CA ALA A 30 11.13 -27.80 -12.82
C ALA A 30 10.81 -28.98 -13.75
N ASP A 31 10.38 -30.11 -13.20
CA ASP A 31 9.96 -31.30 -13.94
C ASP A 31 8.76 -30.99 -14.84
N ARG A 32 7.77 -30.27 -14.32
CA ARG A 32 6.58 -29.86 -15.09
C ARG A 32 6.91 -28.90 -16.23
N LEU A 33 7.85 -27.99 -16.02
CA LEU A 33 8.22 -26.94 -16.97
C LEU A 33 9.39 -27.33 -17.89
N GLY A 34 9.91 -28.56 -17.78
CA GLY A 34 11.00 -29.08 -18.60
C GLY A 34 12.32 -28.32 -18.39
N THR A 35 12.65 -27.97 -17.15
CA THR A 35 13.82 -27.18 -16.77
C THR A 35 14.50 -27.73 -15.50
N THR A 36 15.51 -27.04 -14.98
CA THR A 36 16.15 -27.35 -13.70
C THR A 36 15.56 -26.57 -12.52
N ASP A 37 15.64 -27.15 -11.33
CA ASP A 37 15.31 -26.50 -10.05
C ASP A 37 16.08 -25.19 -9.83
N SER A 38 17.34 -25.16 -10.25
CA SER A 38 18.22 -24.00 -10.21
C SER A 38 17.70 -22.85 -11.08
N ASN A 39 17.12 -23.17 -12.24
CA ASN A 39 16.46 -22.18 -13.09
C ASN A 39 15.16 -21.67 -12.43
N ILE A 40 14.37 -22.54 -11.79
CA ILE A 40 13.17 -22.12 -11.03
C ILE A 40 13.55 -21.17 -9.90
N SER A 41 14.57 -21.50 -9.11
CA SER A 41 15.10 -20.62 -8.06
C SER A 41 15.55 -19.25 -8.61
N ALA A 42 16.14 -19.20 -9.80
CA ALA A 42 16.53 -17.95 -10.44
C ALA A 42 15.31 -17.12 -10.88
N ILE A 43 14.28 -17.77 -11.42
CA ILE A 43 13.01 -17.13 -11.81
C ILE A 43 12.29 -16.55 -10.60
N GLU A 44 12.19 -17.30 -9.50
CA GLU A 44 11.57 -16.83 -8.25
C GLU A 44 12.30 -15.59 -7.70
N ARG A 45 13.63 -15.63 -7.60
CA ARG A 45 14.42 -14.48 -7.14
C ARG A 45 14.22 -13.25 -8.02
N ALA A 46 14.12 -13.43 -9.34
CA ALA A 46 13.84 -12.33 -10.26
C ALA A 46 12.42 -11.79 -10.08
N ALA A 47 11.43 -12.65 -9.84
CA ALA A 47 10.05 -12.26 -9.57
C ALA A 47 9.94 -11.47 -8.26
N GLU A 48 10.55 -11.98 -7.18
CA GLU A 48 10.60 -11.31 -5.88
C GLU A 48 11.24 -9.93 -5.99
N GLN A 49 12.34 -9.81 -6.74
CA GLN A 49 12.99 -8.52 -6.96
C GLN A 49 12.10 -7.54 -7.75
N ASN A 50 11.33 -8.02 -8.73
CA ASN A 50 10.38 -7.20 -9.47
C ASN A 50 9.23 -6.73 -8.55
N ILE A 51 8.66 -7.62 -7.74
CA ILE A 51 7.62 -7.28 -6.75
C ILE A 51 8.14 -6.24 -5.76
N LYS A 52 9.36 -6.44 -5.23
CA LYS A 52 10.00 -5.52 -4.30
C LYS A 52 10.20 -4.13 -4.91
N LYS A 53 10.62 -4.05 -6.17
CA LYS A 53 10.76 -2.77 -6.89
C LYS A 53 9.42 -2.10 -7.12
N ALA A 54 8.39 -2.86 -7.50
CA ALA A 54 7.05 -2.33 -7.69
C ALA A 54 6.50 -1.72 -6.38
N ARG A 55 6.61 -2.45 -5.25
CA ARG A 55 6.23 -1.94 -3.91
C ARG A 55 6.98 -0.65 -3.57
N ARG A 56 8.30 -0.64 -3.71
CA ARG A 56 9.13 0.56 -3.49
C ARG A 56 8.78 1.73 -4.40
N THR A 57 8.34 1.45 -5.62
CA THR A 57 7.89 2.50 -6.54
C THR A 57 6.61 3.16 -6.03
N LEU A 58 5.67 2.37 -5.51
CA LEU A 58 4.46 2.90 -4.88
C LEU A 58 4.79 3.69 -3.62
N GLU A 59 5.66 3.18 -2.76
CA GLU A 59 6.16 3.90 -1.57
C GLU A 59 6.79 5.24 -1.96
N LEU A 60 7.69 5.25 -2.96
CA LEU A 60 8.34 6.46 -3.43
C LEU A 60 7.33 7.49 -3.95
N VAL A 61 6.36 7.07 -4.76
CA VAL A 61 5.33 7.97 -5.28
C VAL A 61 4.44 8.51 -4.16
N ARG A 62 4.14 7.69 -3.13
CA ARG A 62 3.44 8.15 -1.92
C ARG A 62 4.26 9.24 -1.21
N THR A 63 5.55 9.02 -0.97
CA THR A 63 6.45 10.02 -0.35
C THR A 63 6.59 11.30 -1.17
N ILE A 64 6.72 11.21 -2.49
CA ILE A 64 6.81 12.40 -3.35
C ILE A 64 5.52 13.22 -3.30
N ARG A 65 4.36 12.56 -3.32
CA ARG A 65 3.05 13.22 -3.32
C ARG A 65 2.68 13.79 -1.95
N SER A 66 3.01 13.07 -0.89
CA SER A 66 2.66 13.37 0.48
C SER A 66 3.93 13.31 1.34
N PRO A 67 4.73 14.40 1.40
CA PRO A 67 5.99 14.40 2.13
C PRO A 67 5.81 14.32 3.65
N ILE A 68 4.66 14.73 4.18
CA ILE A 68 4.30 14.56 5.58
C ILE A 68 3.47 13.28 5.69
N GLN A 69 3.94 12.32 6.48
CA GLN A 69 3.25 11.05 6.69
C GLN A 69 3.31 10.64 8.15
N PHE A 70 2.22 10.10 8.66
CA PHE A 70 2.15 9.54 10.00
C PHE A 70 1.07 8.45 10.08
N SER A 71 1.30 7.46 10.94
CA SER A 71 0.36 6.37 11.18
C SER A 71 -0.57 6.72 12.35
N VAL A 72 -1.82 6.26 12.26
CA VAL A 72 -2.84 6.43 13.29
C VAL A 72 -3.35 5.06 13.70
N SER A 73 -3.35 4.82 15.00
CA SER A 73 -3.71 3.53 15.60
C SER A 73 -5.22 3.29 15.58
N PRO A 74 -5.67 2.02 15.62
CA PRO A 74 -7.06 1.70 15.89
C PRO A 74 -7.49 2.23 17.25
N GLY A 75 -8.78 2.56 17.38
CA GLY A 75 -9.36 3.20 18.56
C GLY A 75 -9.17 4.72 18.63
N THR A 76 -8.44 5.33 17.69
CA THR A 76 -8.39 6.80 17.57
C THR A 76 -9.72 7.32 17.02
N SER A 77 -10.26 8.35 17.68
CA SER A 77 -11.49 9.02 17.24
C SER A 77 -11.27 9.95 16.04
N PHE A 78 -12.31 10.26 15.27
CA PHE A 78 -12.17 11.21 14.15
C PHE A 78 -11.74 12.61 14.58
N ASP A 79 -12.15 13.08 15.77
CA ASP A 79 -11.72 14.37 16.30
C ASP A 79 -10.21 14.39 16.59
N GLU A 80 -9.68 13.31 17.15
CA GLU A 80 -8.25 13.11 17.38
C GLU A 80 -7.48 12.96 16.07
N LEU A 81 -8.02 12.21 15.10
CA LEU A 81 -7.44 12.08 13.76
C LEU A 81 -7.31 13.45 13.09
N VAL A 82 -8.39 14.24 13.07
CA VAL A 82 -8.39 15.60 12.50
C VAL A 82 -7.40 16.50 13.26
N ALA A 83 -7.34 16.41 14.60
CA ALA A 83 -6.36 17.16 15.38
C ALA A 83 -4.92 16.79 15.00
N SER A 84 -4.62 15.50 14.86
CA SER A 84 -3.31 14.99 14.43
C SER A 84 -2.93 15.50 13.05
N VAL A 85 -3.86 15.56 12.09
CA VAL A 85 -3.61 16.12 10.75
C VAL A 85 -3.14 17.58 10.84
N TYR A 86 -3.87 18.42 11.56
CA TYR A 86 -3.47 19.83 11.72
C TYR A 86 -2.14 19.98 12.46
N SER A 87 -1.89 19.18 13.50
CA SER A 87 -0.61 19.21 14.24
C SER A 87 0.58 18.92 13.33
N HIS A 88 0.53 17.84 12.55
CA HIS A 88 1.62 17.48 11.64
C HIS A 88 1.78 18.47 10.49
N ALA A 89 0.69 19.07 10.01
CA ALA A 89 0.74 20.11 8.99
C ALA A 89 1.41 21.39 9.51
N ASP A 90 1.02 21.83 10.70
CA ASP A 90 1.56 23.03 11.35
C ASP A 90 3.05 22.86 11.68
N GLU A 91 3.46 21.69 12.19
CA GLU A 91 4.88 21.35 12.43
C GLU A 91 5.73 21.41 11.15
N ALA A 92 5.15 21.03 10.02
CA ALA A 92 5.79 21.08 8.72
C ALA A 92 5.64 22.44 8.01
N GLY A 93 4.93 23.40 8.60
CA GLY A 93 4.67 24.71 8.01
C GLY A 93 3.73 24.68 6.79
N VAL A 94 2.91 23.65 6.66
CA VAL A 94 1.95 23.47 5.56
C VAL A 94 0.54 23.83 6.05
N LYS A 95 -0.14 24.70 5.30
CA LYS A 95 -1.54 25.04 5.58
C LYS A 95 -2.46 24.02 4.93
N ILE A 96 -3.32 23.37 5.72
CA ILE A 96 -4.35 22.46 5.20
C ILE A 96 -5.36 23.23 4.31
N ALA A 97 -5.69 22.64 3.15
CA ALA A 97 -6.58 23.23 2.16
C ALA A 97 -8.05 23.27 2.61
N HIS A 98 -8.44 22.33 3.47
CA HIS A 98 -9.79 22.21 4.02
C HIS A 98 -9.94 22.89 5.37
N CYS A 99 -11.13 23.43 5.64
CA CYS A 99 -11.48 23.80 7.01
C CYS A 99 -11.84 22.55 7.83
N ARG A 100 -11.82 22.67 9.16
CA ARG A 100 -11.95 21.51 10.07
C ARG A 100 -13.22 20.67 9.82
N PRO A 101 -14.42 21.25 9.64
CA PRO A 101 -15.62 20.47 9.32
C PRO A 101 -15.53 19.75 7.98
N GLU A 102 -14.98 20.39 6.94
CA GLU A 102 -14.80 19.78 5.62
C GLU A 102 -13.85 18.58 5.68
N LEU A 103 -12.72 18.73 6.40
CA LEU A 103 -11.76 17.66 6.57
C LEU A 103 -12.38 16.48 7.33
N TYR A 104 -13.15 16.75 8.38
CA TYR A 104 -13.87 15.71 9.12
C TYR A 104 -14.82 14.93 8.19
N THR A 105 -15.68 15.63 7.44
CA THR A 105 -16.61 14.98 6.50
C THR A 105 -15.87 14.19 5.42
N HIS A 106 -14.77 14.73 4.90
CA HIS A 106 -13.95 14.05 3.89
C HIS A 106 -13.36 12.74 4.43
N LEU A 107 -12.71 12.78 5.60
CA LEU A 107 -12.12 11.60 6.21
C LEU A 107 -13.18 10.55 6.59
N TYR A 108 -14.31 10.98 7.13
CA TYR A 108 -15.40 10.08 7.49
C TYR A 108 -15.95 9.33 6.26
N GLY A 109 -16.13 10.03 5.14
CA GLY A 109 -16.60 9.42 3.89
C GLY A 109 -15.59 8.45 3.27
N VAL A 110 -14.29 8.70 3.42
CA VAL A 110 -13.23 7.81 2.90
C VAL A 110 -13.04 6.58 3.79
N LEU A 111 -13.26 6.71 5.09
CA LEU A 111 -12.96 5.69 6.10
C LEU A 111 -14.21 4.97 6.63
N GLU A 112 -15.37 5.13 5.99
CA GLU A 112 -16.63 4.51 6.41
C GLU A 112 -16.49 2.99 6.59
N GLU A 113 -15.79 2.31 5.68
CA GLU A 113 -15.58 0.85 5.73
C GLU A 113 -14.60 0.40 6.84
N CYS A 114 -13.76 1.31 7.32
CA CYS A 114 -12.75 1.05 8.36
C CYS A 114 -13.17 1.58 9.74
N THR A 115 -14.43 1.96 9.92
CA THR A 115 -14.92 2.64 11.13
C THR A 115 -15.89 1.76 11.94
N ASP A 116 -15.80 1.83 13.27
CA ASP A 116 -16.91 1.50 14.18
C ASP A 116 -17.39 2.79 14.83
N GLN A 117 -18.63 3.18 14.57
CA GLN A 117 -19.21 4.41 15.12
C GLN A 117 -18.39 5.68 14.77
N ASN A 118 -17.44 6.06 15.62
CA ASN A 118 -16.58 7.24 15.50
C ASN A 118 -15.08 6.91 15.74
N GLU A 119 -14.71 5.63 15.73
CA GLU A 119 -13.34 5.17 15.97
C GLU A 119 -12.84 4.28 14.83
N LEU A 120 -11.54 4.37 14.56
CA LEU A 120 -10.86 3.54 13.57
C LEU A 120 -10.75 2.09 14.04
N LYS A 121 -11.09 1.12 13.18
CA LYS A 121 -10.94 -0.33 13.45
C LYS A 121 -9.54 -0.85 13.13
N THR A 122 -8.84 -0.19 12.21
CA THR A 122 -7.56 -0.62 11.67
C THR A 122 -6.52 0.50 11.74
N ASN A 123 -5.25 0.14 11.61
CA ASN A 123 -4.21 1.15 11.38
C ASN A 123 -4.46 1.84 10.04
N ILE A 124 -4.25 3.15 10.01
CA ILE A 124 -4.27 3.94 8.79
C ILE A 124 -3.02 4.81 8.71
N ASP A 125 -2.50 5.01 7.51
CA ASP A 125 -1.46 6.00 7.24
C ASP A 125 -2.09 7.24 6.63
N VAL A 126 -1.75 8.40 7.17
CA VAL A 126 -2.21 9.69 6.66
C VAL A 126 -1.05 10.39 5.97
N GLY A 127 -1.28 10.91 4.77
CA GLY A 127 -0.34 11.70 4.02
C GLY A 127 -0.86 13.11 3.74
N ILE A 128 -0.02 14.12 3.91
CA ILE A 128 -0.35 15.52 3.61
C ILE A 128 0.58 15.99 2.49
N THR A 129 0.00 16.56 1.43
CA THR A 129 0.73 17.14 0.31
C THR A 129 1.24 18.55 0.65
N ASN A 130 2.21 19.07 -0.11
CA ASN A 130 2.68 20.46 0.05
C ASN A 130 1.58 21.51 -0.21
N GLU A 131 0.51 21.14 -0.90
CA GLU A 131 -0.64 22.00 -1.19
C GLU A 131 -1.70 21.93 -0.08
N GLY A 132 -1.47 21.12 0.97
CA GLY A 132 -2.40 20.95 2.09
C GLY A 132 -3.55 19.98 1.82
N GLU A 133 -3.46 19.16 0.76
CA GLU A 133 -4.41 18.08 0.50
C GLU A 133 -4.08 16.90 1.42
N VAL A 134 -5.11 16.31 2.03
CA VAL A 134 -4.98 15.18 2.97
C VAL A 134 -5.43 13.91 2.27
N ARG A 135 -4.62 12.86 2.37
CA ARG A 135 -4.90 11.54 1.80
C ARG A 135 -4.75 10.48 2.87
N VAL A 136 -5.57 9.43 2.79
CA VAL A 136 -5.49 8.29 3.69
C VAL A 136 -5.11 7.05 2.89
N PHE A 137 -4.23 6.24 3.46
CA PHE A 137 -3.79 4.97 2.93
C PHE A 137 -4.10 3.89 3.96
N THR A 138 -4.92 2.92 3.59
CA THR A 138 -5.13 1.70 4.37
C THR A 138 -4.14 0.63 3.91
N GLU A 139 -3.75 -0.29 4.79
CA GLU A 139 -2.79 -1.37 4.45
C GLU A 139 -3.36 -2.43 3.48
N ASP A 140 -4.58 -2.25 2.95
CA ASP A 140 -5.18 -3.20 2.02
C ASP A 140 -4.70 -3.00 0.57
N PHE A 141 -3.42 -3.27 0.26
CA PHE A 141 -2.93 -3.65 -1.09
C PHE A 141 -1.57 -4.36 -1.07
#